data_AF-A0A5K7XEV4-F1
#
_entry.id   AF-A0A5K7XEV4-F1
#
_cell.length_a   1.000
_cell.length_b   1.000
_cell.length_c   1.000
_cell.angle_alpha   90.00
_cell.angle_beta   90.00
_cell.angle_gamma   90.00
#
_symmetry.space_group_name_H-M   'P 1'
#
loop_
_entity.id
_entity.type
_entity.pdbx_description
1 polymer ?
#
loop_
_entity_poly.entity_id
_entity_poly.type
_entity_poly.pdbx_seq_one_letter_code
_entity_poly.pdbx_strand_id
1 'polypeptide(L)'
;MIKRWWGEVRDYVASPQGVPDRVSDSIRDEIAFHLTETAARQAELGVSADEARRSAVERFGDVTGVIRECAADSAETHSRWHRRHLALTALLIAGAAALGAWSYRALNAPPWVGDGDLVGQVVDEMGKPISGAHVLAVVKTWPQQAFRQLAYTAITGADGMYHIENVYPLDEKYAVQIAVIADERLLKSNYIDPRDGQLDPVDFKLQRTTPLAVRFESSAGQPAVGVHVFPFARIDTSGQRHAVYFCSAAPIVRESNAEGRVALPYFAPGDRAALYIRQATGEWETHNASIDDSGEVVVRLPDST
;
A
#
# COMPACT_ATOMS: atom_id res chain seq x y z
N MET A 1 0.41 -20.58 13.83
CA MET A 1 1.26 -20.06 14.92
C MET A 1 0.77 -18.70 15.42
N ILE A 2 0.68 -17.67 14.55
CA ILE A 2 0.24 -16.31 14.91
C ILE A 2 -1.15 -16.25 15.58
N LYS A 3 -2.17 -16.95 15.05
CA LYS A 3 -3.52 -16.96 15.65
C LYS A 3 -3.58 -17.52 17.08
N ARG A 4 -2.77 -18.54 17.38
CA ARG A 4 -2.70 -19.15 18.72
C ARG A 4 -2.04 -18.21 19.72
N TRP A 5 -0.96 -17.55 19.30
CA TRP A 5 -0.28 -16.53 20.10
C TRP A 5 -1.20 -15.35 20.44
N TRP A 6 -2.01 -14.89 19.48
CA TRP A 6 -3.02 -13.85 19.73
C TRP A 6 -4.10 -14.27 20.73
N GLY A 7 -4.51 -15.55 20.73
CA GLY A 7 -5.42 -16.10 21.72
C GLY A 7 -4.84 -16.07 23.12
N GLU A 8 -3.60 -16.56 23.28
CA GLU A 8 -2.88 -16.59 24.56
C GLU A 8 -2.68 -15.18 25.14
N VAL A 9 -2.35 -14.19 24.32
CA VAL A 9 -2.24 -12.77 24.74
C VAL A 9 -3.60 -12.20 25.16
N ARG A 10 -4.65 -12.44 24.36
CA ARG A 10 -5.99 -11.94 24.67
C ARG A 10 -6.51 -12.53 25.99
N ASP A 11 -6.32 -13.82 26.19
CA ASP A 11 -6.77 -14.52 27.39
C ASP A 11 -5.94 -14.07 28.60
N TYR A 12 -4.62 -13.84 28.44
CA TYR A 12 -3.76 -13.25 29.48
C TYR A 12 -4.20 -11.84 29.89
N VAL A 13 -4.63 -11.00 28.93
CA VAL A 13 -5.14 -9.65 29.24
C VAL A 13 -6.53 -9.73 29.89
N ALA A 14 -7.37 -10.68 29.48
CA ALA A 14 -8.75 -10.80 29.94
C ALA A 14 -8.86 -11.42 31.35
N SER A 15 -7.98 -12.35 31.70
CA SER A 15 -8.05 -13.06 32.98
C SER A 15 -7.57 -12.19 34.15
N PRO A 16 -8.34 -12.11 35.26
CA PRO A 16 -7.80 -11.59 36.50
C PRO A 16 -6.68 -12.52 36.97
N GLN A 17 -5.47 -11.99 37.08
CA GLN A 17 -4.37 -12.78 37.62
C GLN A 17 -4.63 -12.99 39.11
N GLY A 18 -4.60 -14.26 39.53
CA GLY A 18 -4.58 -14.59 40.94
C GLY A 18 -3.42 -13.90 41.64
N VAL A 19 -3.60 -13.57 42.91
CA VAL A 19 -2.55 -13.01 43.75
C VAL A 19 -1.41 -14.03 43.80
N PRO A 20 -0.16 -13.67 43.45
CA PRO A 20 0.96 -14.58 43.60
C PRO A 20 1.08 -15.01 45.08
N ASP A 21 1.25 -16.30 45.35
CA ASP A 21 1.32 -16.85 46.71
C ASP A 21 2.29 -16.07 47.62
N ARG A 22 3.38 -15.56 47.04
CA ARG A 22 4.40 -14.73 47.72
C ARG A 22 3.84 -13.45 48.35
N VAL A 23 2.84 -12.82 47.75
CA VAL A 23 2.22 -11.60 48.31
C VAL A 23 1.38 -11.97 49.53
N SER A 24 0.64 -13.07 49.44
CA SER A 24 -0.15 -13.59 50.56
C SER A 24 0.73 -14.00 51.74
N ASP A 25 1.89 -14.61 51.47
CA ASP A 25 2.85 -15.01 52.50
C ASP A 25 3.50 -13.80 53.17
N SER A 26 3.91 -12.77 52.40
CA SER A 26 4.45 -11.53 52.98
C SER A 26 3.45 -10.81 53.88
N ILE A 27 2.15 -10.80 53.53
CA ILE A 27 1.12 -10.18 54.37
C ILE A 27 0.90 -11.01 55.64
N ARG A 28 0.95 -12.35 55.56
CA ARG A 28 0.86 -13.23 56.74
C ARG A 28 2.03 -13.01 57.70
N ASP A 29 3.24 -12.90 57.16
CA ASP A 29 4.45 -12.69 57.96
C ASP A 29 4.39 -11.34 58.70
N GLU A 30 3.93 -10.28 58.03
CA GLU A 30 3.72 -8.96 58.64
C GLU A 30 2.66 -9.02 59.76
N ILE A 31 1.51 -9.66 59.52
CA ILE A 31 0.47 -9.81 60.54
C ILE A 31 0.97 -10.63 61.73
N ALA A 32 1.70 -11.72 61.47
CA ALA A 32 2.29 -12.55 62.52
C ALA A 32 3.31 -11.77 63.36
N PHE A 33 4.09 -10.88 62.75
CA PHE A 33 5.00 -9.98 63.44
C PHE A 33 4.23 -9.05 64.40
N HIS A 34 3.20 -8.34 63.94
CA HIS A 34 2.41 -7.42 64.79
C HIS A 34 1.68 -8.12 65.93
N LEU A 35 1.14 -9.33 65.67
CA LEU A 35 0.51 -10.14 66.72
C LEU A 35 1.52 -10.56 67.79
N THR A 36 2.75 -10.92 67.38
CA THR A 36 3.83 -11.30 68.29
C THR A 36 4.31 -10.10 69.11
N GLU A 37 4.51 -8.95 68.48
CA GLU A 37 4.94 -7.71 69.16
C GLU A 37 3.89 -7.24 70.19
N THR A 38 2.60 -7.29 69.82
CA THR A 38 1.50 -6.89 70.71
C THR A 38 1.40 -7.81 71.92
N ALA A 39 1.53 -9.13 71.71
CA ALA A 39 1.52 -10.09 72.81
C ALA A 39 2.73 -9.91 73.75
N ALA A 40 3.92 -9.65 73.20
CA ALA A 40 5.12 -9.36 74.00
C ALA A 40 4.93 -8.11 74.88
N ARG A 41 4.38 -7.04 74.31
CA ARG A 41 4.12 -5.79 75.05
C ARG A 41 3.10 -5.96 76.19
N GLN A 42 2.07 -6.81 76.01
CA GLN A 42 1.12 -7.12 77.08
C GLN A 42 1.74 -8.00 78.17
N ALA A 43 2.65 -8.91 77.81
CA ALA A 43 3.38 -9.72 78.76
C ALA A 43 4.28 -8.87 79.67
N GLU A 44 4.92 -7.83 79.13
CA GLU A 44 5.69 -6.84 79.92
C GLU A 44 4.84 -6.08 80.95
N LEU A 45 3.53 -5.97 80.71
CA LEU A 45 2.56 -5.36 81.61
C LEU A 45 1.98 -6.36 82.64
N GLY A 46 2.52 -7.58 82.71
CA GLY A 46 2.13 -8.59 83.69
C GLY A 46 0.96 -9.50 83.27
N VAL A 47 0.51 -9.42 82.01
CA VAL A 47 -0.49 -10.34 81.46
C VAL A 47 0.17 -11.69 81.14
N SER A 48 -0.51 -12.81 81.40
CA SER A 48 0.03 -14.12 81.03
C SER A 48 0.20 -14.25 79.51
N ALA A 49 1.23 -14.98 79.04
CA ALA A 49 1.53 -15.08 77.61
C ALA A 49 0.36 -15.61 76.76
N ASP A 50 -0.42 -16.55 77.30
CA ASP A 50 -1.59 -17.11 76.61
C ASP A 50 -2.75 -16.11 76.52
N GLU A 51 -2.97 -15.33 77.57
CA GLU A 51 -3.99 -14.28 77.60
C GLU A 51 -3.59 -13.09 76.72
N ALA A 52 -2.31 -12.74 76.70
CA ALA A 52 -1.75 -11.73 75.82
C ALA A 52 -1.90 -12.12 74.34
N ARG A 53 -1.61 -13.37 73.99
CA ARG A 53 -1.79 -13.89 72.62
C ARG A 53 -3.25 -13.90 72.20
N ARG A 54 -4.17 -14.32 73.08
CA ARG A 54 -5.61 -14.33 72.81
C ARG A 54 -6.15 -12.91 72.63
N SER A 55 -5.77 -12.00 73.52
CA SER A 55 -6.15 -10.58 73.45
C SER A 55 -5.62 -9.91 72.19
N ALA A 56 -4.38 -10.23 71.77
CA ALA A 56 -3.81 -9.71 70.52
C ALA A 56 -4.61 -10.17 69.28
N VAL A 57 -5.01 -11.44 69.21
CA VAL A 57 -5.83 -11.96 68.09
C VAL A 57 -7.25 -11.36 68.11
N GLU A 58 -7.90 -11.31 69.27
CA GLU A 58 -9.23 -10.70 69.41
C GLU A 58 -9.22 -9.22 69.02
N ARG A 59 -8.16 -8.48 69.40
CA ARG A 59 -8.02 -7.06 69.04
C ARG A 59 -7.71 -6.85 67.57
N PHE A 60 -6.98 -7.75 66.93
CA PHE A 60 -6.66 -7.68 65.51
C PHE A 60 -7.88 -8.01 64.62
N GLY A 61 -8.80 -8.85 65.12
CA GLY A 61 -10.04 -9.18 64.41
C GLY A 61 -9.87 -10.26 63.34
N ASP A 62 -10.62 -10.15 62.23
CA ASP A 62 -10.60 -11.14 61.15
C ASP A 62 -9.34 -11.01 60.27
N VAL A 63 -8.24 -11.62 60.74
CA VAL A 63 -6.97 -11.72 60.00
C VAL A 63 -7.16 -12.27 58.58
N THR A 64 -8.07 -13.23 58.40
CA THR A 64 -8.28 -13.87 57.09
C THR A 64 -8.99 -12.92 56.14
N GLY A 65 -9.95 -12.13 56.65
CA GLY A 65 -10.60 -11.04 55.93
C GLY A 65 -9.59 -9.99 55.46
N VAL A 66 -8.75 -9.49 56.37
CA VAL A 66 -7.72 -8.48 56.07
C VAL A 66 -6.73 -8.97 55.01
N ILE A 67 -6.23 -10.21 55.13
CA ILE A 67 -5.32 -10.79 54.10
C ILE A 67 -6.01 -10.82 52.74
N ARG A 68 -7.28 -11.22 52.68
CA ARG A 68 -8.03 -11.30 51.42
C ARG A 68 -8.23 -9.93 50.78
N GLU A 69 -8.56 -8.92 51.58
CA GLU A 69 -8.73 -7.54 51.12
C GLU A 69 -7.43 -6.93 50.61
N CYS A 70 -6.33 -7.05 51.39
CA CYS A 70 -5.01 -6.58 50.98
C CYS A 70 -4.50 -7.30 49.71
N ALA A 71 -4.73 -8.61 49.63
CA ALA A 71 -4.38 -9.40 48.46
C ALA A 71 -5.19 -8.95 47.23
N ALA A 72 -6.51 -8.73 47.38
CA ALA A 72 -7.37 -8.26 46.31
C ALA A 72 -6.95 -6.86 45.80
N ASP A 73 -6.69 -5.91 46.69
CA ASP A 73 -6.27 -4.55 46.32
C ASP A 73 -4.88 -4.55 45.64
N SER A 74 -3.94 -5.36 46.16
CA SER A 74 -2.62 -5.52 45.54
C SER A 74 -2.72 -6.15 44.15
N ALA A 75 -3.56 -7.17 43.95
CA ALA A 75 -3.77 -7.77 42.65
C ALA A 75 -4.44 -6.81 41.66
N GLU A 76 -5.44 -6.03 42.11
CA GLU A 76 -6.10 -5.04 41.26
C GLU A 76 -5.11 -3.96 40.82
N THR A 77 -4.32 -3.43 41.75
CA THR A 77 -3.34 -2.37 41.47
C THR A 77 -2.23 -2.86 40.55
N HIS A 78 -1.67 -4.05 40.81
CA HIS A 78 -0.64 -4.64 39.95
C HIS A 78 -1.19 -4.96 38.55
N SER A 79 -2.39 -5.53 38.44
CA SER A 79 -3.06 -5.81 37.16
C SER A 79 -3.31 -4.53 36.36
N ARG A 80 -3.84 -3.47 37.00
CA ARG A 80 -4.04 -2.17 36.36
C ARG A 80 -2.73 -1.57 35.83
N TRP A 81 -1.66 -1.63 36.62
CA TRP A 81 -0.35 -1.13 36.20
C TRP A 81 0.22 -1.93 35.03
N HIS A 82 0.16 -3.27 35.09
CA HIS A 82 0.65 -4.14 34.03
C HIS A 82 -0.11 -3.92 32.72
N ARG A 83 -1.44 -3.77 32.76
CA ARG A 83 -2.25 -3.45 31.58
C ARG A 83 -1.86 -2.11 30.96
N ARG A 84 -1.66 -1.07 31.77
CA ARG A 84 -1.18 0.24 31.29
C ARG A 84 0.20 0.12 30.64
N HIS A 85 1.11 -0.60 31.26
CA HIS A 85 2.46 -0.82 30.73
C HIS A 85 2.43 -1.55 29.37
N LEU A 86 1.63 -2.61 29.24
CA LEU A 86 1.45 -3.34 27.98
C LEU A 86 0.86 -2.44 26.87
N ALA A 87 -0.15 -1.63 27.20
CA ALA A 87 -0.74 -0.69 26.24
C ALA A 87 0.29 0.35 25.74
N LEU A 88 1.09 0.93 26.64
CA LEU A 88 2.16 1.86 26.27
C LEU A 88 3.23 1.19 25.40
N THR A 89 3.60 -0.06 25.73
CA THR A 89 4.57 -0.84 24.94
C THR A 89 4.06 -1.09 23.53
N ALA A 90 2.79 -1.48 23.38
CA ALA A 90 2.17 -1.69 22.08
C ALA A 90 2.11 -0.41 21.24
N LEU A 91 1.77 0.72 21.86
CA LEU A 91 1.79 2.04 21.20
C LEU A 91 3.21 2.41 20.73
N LEU A 92 4.23 2.15 21.54
CA LEU A 92 5.63 2.42 21.19
C LEU A 92 6.09 1.56 20.01
N ILE A 93 5.74 0.27 19.99
CA ILE A 93 6.03 -0.63 18.86
C ILE A 93 5.34 -0.13 17.57
N ALA A 94 4.07 0.25 17.65
CA ALA A 94 3.34 0.80 16.51
C ALA A 94 3.96 2.11 16.01
N GLY A 95 4.37 3.00 16.93
CA GLY A 95 5.07 4.24 16.61
C GLY A 95 6.42 4.00 15.92
N ALA A 96 7.23 3.08 16.43
CA ALA A 96 8.51 2.72 15.82
C ALA A 96 8.33 2.10 14.42
N ALA A 97 7.32 1.24 14.24
CA ALA A 97 6.99 0.68 12.93
C ALA A 97 6.54 1.75 11.93
N ALA A 98 5.71 2.70 12.36
CA ALA A 98 5.28 3.83 11.54
C ALA A 98 6.46 4.74 11.15
N LEU A 99 7.34 5.05 12.11
CA LEU A 99 8.54 5.86 11.88
C LEU A 99 9.53 5.15 10.94
N GLY A 100 9.69 3.83 11.09
CA GLY A 100 10.51 3.00 10.20
C GLY A 100 9.97 2.99 8.78
N ALA A 101 8.65 2.85 8.61
CA ALA A 101 8.00 2.93 7.29
C ALA A 101 8.14 4.32 6.65
N TRP A 102 8.00 5.39 7.44
CA TRP A 102 8.21 6.76 6.98
C TRP A 102 9.67 7.02 6.57
N SER A 103 10.62 6.60 7.39
CA SER A 103 12.06 6.76 7.12
C SER A 103 12.47 5.96 5.89
N TYR A 104 11.95 4.74 5.72
CA TYR A 104 12.16 3.94 4.53
C TYR A 104 11.64 4.67 3.27
N ARG A 105 10.45 5.28 3.33
CA ARG A 105 9.93 6.08 2.20
C ARG A 105 10.80 7.30 1.92
N ALA A 106 11.26 8.01 2.94
CA ALA A 106 12.09 9.20 2.78
C ALA A 106 13.48 8.86 2.22
N LEU A 107 14.10 7.77 2.67
CA LEU A 107 15.40 7.32 2.15
C LEU A 107 15.33 6.78 0.72
N ASN A 108 14.16 6.26 0.32
CA ASN A 108 13.90 5.83 -1.04
C ASN A 108 13.13 6.89 -1.85
N ALA A 109 13.00 8.11 -1.33
CA ALA A 109 12.53 9.21 -2.15
C ALA A 109 13.58 9.42 -3.26
N PRO A 110 13.18 9.59 -4.53
CA PRO A 110 14.11 9.84 -5.62
C PRO A 110 15.03 11.00 -5.22
N PRO A 111 16.36 10.86 -5.31
CA PRO A 111 17.26 11.87 -4.78
C PRO A 111 17.25 13.20 -5.56
N TRP A 112 16.40 13.34 -6.59
CA TRP A 112 16.42 14.45 -7.52
C TRP A 112 15.01 14.70 -8.06
N VAL A 113 14.30 15.68 -7.49
CA VAL A 113 13.26 16.39 -8.23
C VAL A 113 13.90 17.70 -8.61
N GLY A 114 14.47 17.75 -9.80
CA GLY A 114 14.86 19.00 -10.42
C GLY A 114 13.62 19.84 -10.70
N ASP A 115 13.84 21.15 -10.75
CA ASP A 115 12.85 22.10 -11.20
C ASP A 115 12.38 21.73 -12.61
N GLY A 116 11.07 21.51 -12.80
CA GLY A 116 10.50 21.14 -14.10
C GLY A 116 10.53 19.63 -14.43
N ASP A 117 10.97 18.78 -13.50
CA ASP A 117 10.99 17.32 -13.70
C ASP A 117 9.62 16.68 -13.54
N LEU A 118 9.36 15.66 -14.35
CA LEU A 118 8.20 14.78 -14.26
C LEU A 118 8.61 13.45 -13.64
N VAL A 119 8.16 13.22 -12.40
CA VAL A 119 8.50 12.05 -11.59
C VAL A 119 7.24 11.32 -11.11
N GLY A 120 7.38 10.05 -10.77
CA GLY A 120 6.33 9.28 -10.12
C GLY A 120 6.68 7.81 -10.00
N GLN A 121 5.75 7.05 -9.45
CA GLN A 121 5.88 5.60 -9.26
C GLN A 121 4.79 4.83 -9.99
N VAL A 122 5.15 3.68 -10.55
CA VAL A 122 4.20 2.71 -11.10
C VAL A 122 4.21 1.47 -10.21
N VAL A 123 3.04 1.16 -9.64
CA VAL A 123 2.83 0.01 -8.76
C VAL A 123 1.66 -0.86 -9.23
N ASP A 124 1.62 -2.09 -8.77
CA ASP A 124 0.49 -2.99 -8.99
C ASP A 124 -0.64 -2.81 -7.95
N GLU A 125 -1.66 -3.65 -8.05
CA GLU A 125 -2.83 -3.66 -7.16
C GLU A 125 -2.49 -3.80 -5.66
N MET A 126 -1.37 -4.45 -5.35
CA MET A 126 -0.88 -4.70 -4.00
C MET A 126 0.12 -3.63 -3.54
N GLY A 127 0.42 -2.64 -4.38
CA GLY A 127 1.43 -1.62 -4.11
C GLY A 127 2.87 -2.11 -4.35
N LYS A 128 3.06 -3.24 -5.04
CA LYS A 128 4.39 -3.70 -5.44
C LYS A 128 4.86 -2.89 -6.66
N PRO A 129 6.12 -2.42 -6.67
CA PRO A 129 6.67 -1.75 -7.84
C PRO A 129 6.60 -2.56 -9.13
N ILE A 130 6.34 -1.88 -10.25
CA ILE A 130 6.38 -2.44 -11.60
C ILE A 130 7.58 -1.86 -12.34
N SER A 131 8.59 -2.71 -12.59
CA SER A 131 9.76 -2.38 -13.38
C SER A 131 9.50 -2.55 -14.88
N GLY A 132 10.17 -1.76 -15.72
CA GLY A 132 10.08 -1.90 -17.18
C GLY A 132 8.77 -1.36 -17.78
N ALA A 133 7.98 -0.61 -17.01
CA ALA A 133 6.79 0.05 -17.54
C ALA A 133 7.22 1.25 -18.40
N HIS A 134 6.63 1.37 -19.59
CA HIS A 134 6.80 2.56 -20.43
C HIS A 134 5.90 3.68 -19.92
N VAL A 135 6.53 4.82 -19.64
CA VAL A 135 5.87 6.08 -19.29
C VAL A 135 5.97 7.01 -20.47
N LEU A 136 4.82 7.42 -20.99
CA LEU A 136 4.68 8.20 -22.21
C LEU A 136 4.03 9.53 -21.86
N ALA A 137 4.77 10.62 -21.94
CA ALA A 137 4.30 11.94 -21.56
C ALA A 137 4.26 12.88 -22.78
N VAL A 138 3.23 13.71 -22.82
CA VAL A 138 3.10 14.81 -23.76
C VAL A 138 2.83 16.09 -22.98
N VAL A 139 3.74 17.04 -23.11
CA VAL A 139 3.61 18.37 -22.49
C VAL A 139 3.16 19.37 -23.53
N LYS A 140 2.12 20.11 -23.18
CA LYS A 140 1.57 21.22 -23.96
C LYS A 140 1.93 22.51 -23.26
N THR A 141 2.54 23.44 -23.97
CA THR A 141 2.88 24.78 -23.46
C THR A 141 2.35 25.87 -24.39
N TRP A 142 2.29 27.09 -23.87
CA TRP A 142 1.80 28.27 -24.60
C TRP A 142 2.75 29.49 -24.52
N PRO A 143 4.05 29.33 -24.86
CA PRO A 143 5.01 30.43 -24.84
C PRO A 143 4.53 31.56 -25.76
N GLN A 144 4.43 32.79 -25.23
CA GLN A 144 3.98 33.96 -26.00
C GLN A 144 2.66 33.73 -26.76
N GLN A 145 1.73 32.96 -26.17
CA GLN A 145 0.44 32.56 -26.76
C GLN A 145 0.54 31.61 -27.97
N ALA A 146 1.71 31.10 -28.30
CA ALA A 146 1.90 30.09 -29.34
C ALA A 146 1.85 28.68 -28.75
N PHE A 147 1.00 27.81 -29.30
CA PHE A 147 0.90 26.42 -28.86
C PHE A 147 2.14 25.62 -29.25
N ARG A 148 2.72 24.89 -28.28
CA ARG A 148 3.80 23.92 -28.48
C ARG A 148 3.44 22.60 -27.81
N GLN A 149 3.84 21.49 -28.44
CA GLN A 149 3.69 20.15 -27.89
C GLN A 149 5.00 19.38 -28.00
N LEU A 150 5.45 18.79 -26.91
CA LEU A 150 6.64 17.94 -26.86
C LEU A 150 6.29 16.57 -26.28
N ALA A 151 6.92 15.53 -26.81
CA ALA A 151 6.75 14.16 -26.34
C ALA A 151 8.01 13.71 -25.61
N TYR A 152 7.81 13.03 -24.50
CA TYR A 152 8.86 12.48 -23.65
C TYR A 152 8.51 11.04 -23.30
N THR A 153 9.54 10.25 -23.04
CA THR A 153 9.39 8.84 -22.65
C THR A 153 10.37 8.47 -21.56
N ALA A 154 9.95 7.58 -20.68
CA ALA A 154 10.80 6.93 -19.69
C ALA A 154 10.42 5.46 -19.53
N ILE A 155 11.29 4.71 -18.85
CA ILE A 155 11.05 3.34 -18.42
C ILE A 155 11.23 3.29 -16.91
N THR A 156 10.33 2.62 -16.19
CA THR A 156 10.46 2.51 -14.73
C THR A 156 11.62 1.61 -14.31
N GLY A 157 12.31 2.02 -13.24
CA GLY A 157 13.36 1.25 -12.58
C GLY A 157 12.83 0.03 -11.81
N ALA A 158 13.73 -0.68 -11.12
CA ALA A 158 13.39 -1.85 -10.30
C ALA A 158 12.48 -1.51 -9.10
N ASP A 159 12.54 -0.26 -8.64
CA ASP A 159 11.71 0.35 -7.60
C ASP A 159 10.39 0.94 -8.15
N GLY A 160 10.13 0.76 -9.45
CA GLY A 160 8.93 1.26 -10.13
C GLY A 160 8.94 2.76 -10.35
N MET A 161 10.01 3.46 -10.01
CA MET A 161 10.12 4.91 -10.20
C MET A 161 10.45 5.23 -11.64
N TYR A 162 9.89 6.32 -12.14
CA TYR A 162 10.33 6.96 -13.38
C TYR A 162 10.70 8.41 -13.13
N HIS A 163 11.58 8.93 -13.97
CA HIS A 163 12.06 10.30 -13.92
C HIS A 163 12.32 10.75 -15.35
N ILE A 164 11.73 11.89 -15.70
CA ILE A 164 12.00 12.58 -16.96
C ILE A 164 12.40 14.00 -16.59
N GLU A 165 13.59 14.41 -17.02
CA GLU A 165 14.20 15.68 -16.64
C GLU A 165 13.69 16.85 -17.49
N ASN A 166 13.53 18.03 -16.87
CA ASN A 166 13.26 19.31 -17.53
C ASN A 166 12.11 19.26 -18.55
N VAL A 167 10.98 18.69 -18.14
CA VAL A 167 9.86 18.31 -19.00
C VAL A 167 8.88 19.46 -19.21
N TYR A 168 8.63 20.21 -18.14
CA TYR A 168 7.75 21.36 -18.17
C TYR A 168 8.45 22.60 -17.60
N PRO A 169 8.13 23.77 -18.13
CA PRO A 169 8.64 25.04 -17.64
C PRO A 169 7.91 25.47 -16.37
N LEU A 170 8.62 26.09 -15.43
CA LEU A 170 8.05 26.56 -14.16
C LEU A 170 7.42 27.95 -14.25
N ASP A 171 7.89 28.76 -15.21
CA ASP A 171 7.56 30.17 -15.38
C ASP A 171 6.48 30.43 -16.43
N GLU A 172 5.95 29.38 -17.06
CA GLU A 172 4.82 29.47 -17.99
C GLU A 172 3.77 28.39 -17.74
N LYS A 173 2.63 28.57 -18.39
CA LYS A 173 1.50 27.64 -18.30
C LYS A 173 1.79 26.38 -19.12
N TYR A 174 1.60 25.23 -18.52
CA TYR A 174 1.74 23.93 -19.18
C TYR A 174 0.62 22.98 -18.79
N ALA A 175 0.34 21.98 -19.63
CA ALA A 175 -0.51 20.83 -19.33
C ALA A 175 0.24 19.55 -19.67
N VAL A 176 -0.02 18.48 -18.91
CA VAL A 176 0.65 17.20 -19.11
C VAL A 176 -0.39 16.12 -19.36
N GLN A 177 -0.28 15.42 -20.48
CA GLN A 177 -0.90 14.12 -20.64
C GLN A 177 0.17 13.06 -20.41
N ILE A 178 -0.13 12.09 -19.56
CA ILE A 178 0.81 11.02 -19.23
C ILE A 178 0.08 9.68 -19.25
N ALA A 179 0.65 8.71 -19.94
CA ALA A 179 0.15 7.35 -20.05
C ALA A 179 1.21 6.35 -19.60
N VAL A 180 0.77 5.26 -19.00
CA VAL A 180 1.64 4.17 -18.56
C VAL A 180 1.15 2.84 -19.14
N ILE A 181 2.09 2.10 -19.71
CA ILE A 181 1.89 0.76 -20.25
C ILE A 181 2.94 -0.17 -19.66
N ALA A 182 2.50 -1.34 -19.24
CA ALA A 182 3.38 -2.44 -18.82
C ALA A 182 2.79 -3.76 -19.32
N ASP A 183 3.65 -4.78 -19.47
CA ASP A 183 3.20 -6.10 -19.90
C ASP A 183 2.19 -6.70 -18.90
N GLU A 184 1.12 -7.30 -19.43
CA GLU A 184 0.04 -7.92 -18.65
C GLU A 184 -0.64 -6.95 -17.66
N ARG A 185 -0.72 -5.66 -18.02
CA ARG A 185 -1.32 -4.62 -17.20
C ARG A 185 -2.19 -3.67 -18.02
N LEU A 186 -3.29 -3.23 -17.42
CA LEU A 186 -4.19 -2.29 -18.07
C LEU A 186 -3.50 -0.95 -18.37
N LEU A 187 -3.71 -0.45 -19.58
CA LEU A 187 -3.36 0.92 -19.95
C LEU A 187 -4.10 1.90 -19.01
N LYS A 188 -3.33 2.81 -18.43
CA LYS A 188 -3.85 3.97 -17.71
C LYS A 188 -3.19 5.23 -18.22
N SER A 189 -3.94 6.32 -18.16
CA SER A 189 -3.41 7.66 -18.41
C SER A 189 -4.10 8.67 -17.51
N ASN A 190 -3.44 9.80 -17.30
CA ASN A 190 -3.96 10.96 -16.62
C ASN A 190 -3.79 12.20 -17.51
N TYR A 191 -4.70 13.15 -17.39
CA TYR A 191 -4.56 14.48 -17.97
C TYR A 191 -4.53 15.49 -16.84
N ILE A 192 -3.42 16.21 -16.74
CA ILE A 192 -3.18 17.23 -15.74
C ILE A 192 -3.50 18.56 -16.39
N ASP A 193 -4.49 19.23 -15.83
CA ASP A 193 -5.00 20.48 -16.37
C ASP A 193 -3.93 21.57 -16.44
N PRO A 194 -4.10 22.53 -17.36
CA PRO A 194 -3.15 23.61 -17.54
C PRO A 194 -2.87 24.39 -16.24
N ARG A 195 -1.62 24.45 -15.81
CA ARG A 195 -1.16 25.10 -14.57
C ARG A 195 0.22 25.74 -14.73
N ASP A 196 0.64 26.46 -13.70
CA ASP A 196 1.98 27.01 -13.49
C ASP A 196 2.68 26.35 -12.28
N GLY A 197 3.99 26.53 -12.18
CA GLY A 197 4.81 26.04 -11.07
C GLY A 197 5.05 24.53 -11.05
N GLN A 198 5.51 24.03 -9.90
CA GLN A 198 5.92 22.64 -9.74
C GLN A 198 4.75 21.66 -9.87
N LEU A 199 5.01 20.52 -10.51
CA LEU A 199 4.09 19.40 -10.57
C LEU A 199 4.37 18.41 -9.44
N ASP A 200 3.33 18.01 -8.72
CA ASP A 200 3.42 16.90 -7.76
C ASP A 200 3.72 15.58 -8.49
N PRO A 201 4.41 14.61 -7.86
CA PRO A 201 4.63 13.30 -8.46
C PRO A 201 3.34 12.64 -8.96
N VAL A 202 3.40 12.00 -10.13
CA VAL A 202 2.24 11.39 -10.77
C VAL A 202 2.33 9.87 -10.69
N ASP A 203 1.68 9.30 -9.68
CA ASP A 203 1.72 7.86 -9.45
C ASP A 203 0.63 7.11 -10.21
N PHE A 204 0.95 5.88 -10.63
CA PHE A 204 0.05 4.97 -11.31
C PHE A 204 -0.08 3.65 -10.58
N LYS A 205 -1.32 3.21 -10.39
CA LYS A 205 -1.65 1.88 -9.91
C LYS A 205 -2.25 1.06 -11.05
N LEU A 206 -1.49 0.11 -11.59
CA LEU A 206 -1.91 -0.69 -12.73
C LEU A 206 -2.52 -2.02 -12.30
N GLN A 207 -3.67 -2.34 -12.88
CA GLN A 207 -4.35 -3.61 -12.67
C GLN A 207 -3.80 -4.66 -13.63
N ARG A 208 -3.82 -5.93 -13.22
CA ARG A 208 -3.55 -7.06 -14.11
C ARG A 208 -4.61 -7.10 -15.20
N THR A 209 -4.19 -7.57 -16.37
CA THR A 209 -5.15 -7.93 -17.41
C THR A 209 -4.93 -9.34 -17.91
N THR A 210 -5.96 -9.89 -18.55
CA THR A 210 -5.89 -11.10 -19.34
C THR A 210 -5.13 -10.83 -20.64
N PRO A 211 -4.30 -11.78 -21.12
CA PRO A 211 -3.67 -11.65 -22.43
C PRO A 211 -4.71 -11.39 -23.52
N LEU A 212 -4.52 -10.33 -24.29
CA LEU A 212 -5.30 -10.02 -25.49
C LEU A 212 -4.36 -10.10 -26.69
N ALA A 213 -4.75 -10.87 -27.70
CA ALA A 213 -4.08 -10.88 -28.99
C ALA A 213 -4.92 -10.10 -30.02
N VAL A 214 -4.25 -9.37 -30.90
CA VAL A 214 -4.86 -8.86 -32.13
C VAL A 214 -4.36 -9.73 -33.28
N ARG A 215 -5.28 -10.30 -34.06
CA ARG A 215 -4.98 -11.03 -35.28
C ARG A 215 -5.36 -10.18 -36.48
N PHE A 216 -4.39 -9.92 -37.34
CA PHE A 216 -4.57 -9.19 -38.58
C PHE A 216 -4.75 -10.18 -39.73
N GLU A 217 -5.80 -9.97 -40.52
CA GLU A 217 -6.12 -10.77 -41.70
C GLU A 217 -6.26 -9.87 -42.92
N SER A 218 -5.84 -10.35 -44.09
CA SER A 218 -6.20 -9.76 -45.39
C SER A 218 -7.69 -9.93 -45.69
N SER A 219 -8.18 -9.30 -46.76
CA SER A 219 -9.57 -9.50 -47.23
C SER A 219 -9.89 -10.97 -47.55
N ALA A 220 -8.88 -11.74 -47.98
CA ALA A 220 -8.95 -13.16 -48.28
C ALA A 220 -8.85 -14.08 -47.03
N GLY A 221 -8.76 -13.50 -45.83
CA GLY A 221 -8.64 -14.25 -44.56
C GLY A 221 -7.26 -14.83 -44.29
N GLN A 222 -6.23 -14.46 -45.05
CA GLN A 222 -4.85 -14.89 -44.80
C GLN A 222 -4.20 -13.99 -43.73
N PRO A 223 -3.33 -14.54 -42.86
CA PRO A 223 -2.60 -13.74 -41.88
C PRO A 223 -1.80 -12.59 -42.51
N ALA A 224 -1.89 -11.40 -41.92
CA ALA A 224 -1.14 -10.22 -42.35
C ALA A 224 0.07 -9.98 -41.44
N VAL A 225 1.26 -10.22 -41.99
CA VAL A 225 2.57 -10.08 -41.32
C VAL A 225 3.10 -8.65 -41.46
N GLY A 226 3.87 -8.17 -40.47
CA GLY A 226 4.53 -6.87 -40.55
C GLY A 226 3.61 -5.67 -40.30
N VAL A 227 2.44 -5.91 -39.72
CA VAL A 227 1.47 -4.86 -39.38
C VAL A 227 1.92 -4.19 -38.08
N HIS A 228 2.16 -2.88 -38.14
CA HIS A 228 2.49 -2.10 -36.96
C HIS A 228 1.21 -1.72 -36.21
N VAL A 229 1.20 -1.86 -34.89
CA VAL A 229 0.07 -1.49 -34.05
C VAL A 229 0.52 -0.97 -32.69
N PHE A 230 -0.26 -0.05 -32.12
CA PHE A 230 -0.19 0.30 -30.70
C PHE A 230 -1.57 0.71 -30.16
N PRO A 231 -1.81 0.64 -28.83
CA PRO A 231 -3.06 1.09 -28.23
C PRO A 231 -3.15 2.62 -28.22
N PHE A 232 -4.12 3.18 -28.95
CA PHE A 232 -4.34 4.63 -28.99
C PHE A 232 -5.25 5.11 -27.85
N ALA A 233 -6.35 4.40 -27.60
CA ALA A 233 -7.25 4.73 -26.50
C ALA A 233 -7.93 3.49 -25.92
N ARG A 234 -8.32 3.62 -24.65
CA ARG A 234 -9.11 2.66 -23.89
C ARG A 234 -10.21 3.43 -23.17
N ILE A 235 -11.46 2.98 -23.29
CA ILE A 235 -12.56 3.46 -22.45
C ILE A 235 -13.00 2.28 -21.61
N ASP A 236 -12.84 2.39 -20.31
CA ASP A 236 -13.19 1.31 -19.39
C ASP A 236 -14.71 1.19 -19.17
N THR A 237 -15.12 0.17 -18.42
CA THR A 237 -16.52 -0.11 -18.11
C THR A 237 -17.19 0.96 -17.24
N SER A 238 -16.41 1.82 -16.57
CA SER A 238 -16.90 2.99 -15.84
C SER A 238 -17.07 4.23 -16.75
N GLY A 239 -16.60 4.14 -17.99
CA GLY A 239 -16.58 5.26 -18.94
C GLY A 239 -15.34 6.13 -18.83
N GLN A 240 -14.37 5.80 -17.97
CA GLN A 240 -13.11 6.53 -17.87
C GLN A 240 -12.29 6.30 -19.14
N ARG A 241 -11.80 7.41 -19.72
CA ARG A 241 -10.98 7.38 -20.92
C ARG A 241 -9.50 7.44 -20.57
N HIS A 242 -8.74 6.54 -21.17
CA HIS A 242 -7.29 6.55 -21.21
C HIS A 242 -6.81 6.63 -22.64
N ALA A 243 -5.69 7.31 -22.87
CA ALA A 243 -5.15 7.51 -24.22
C ALA A 243 -3.63 7.51 -24.22
N VAL A 244 -3.06 7.20 -25.38
CA VAL A 244 -1.65 7.43 -25.70
C VAL A 244 -1.62 8.40 -26.87
N TYR A 245 -0.84 9.48 -26.75
CA TYR A 245 -0.66 10.40 -27.86
C TYR A 245 0.29 9.80 -28.89
N PHE A 246 -0.05 9.96 -30.18
CA PHE A 246 0.71 9.40 -31.29
C PHE A 246 2.21 9.76 -31.25
N CYS A 247 2.53 11.02 -30.95
CA CYS A 247 3.90 11.53 -30.90
C CYS A 247 4.78 10.90 -29.82
N SER A 248 4.20 10.24 -28.80
CA SER A 248 4.96 9.52 -27.76
C SER A 248 4.91 8.00 -27.93
N ALA A 249 4.22 7.47 -28.94
CA ALA A 249 3.90 6.04 -29.02
C ALA A 249 5.05 5.15 -29.54
N ALA A 250 6.13 5.72 -30.10
CA ALA A 250 7.18 4.94 -30.75
C ALA A 250 7.71 3.74 -29.94
N PRO A 251 7.98 3.83 -28.62
CA PRO A 251 8.49 2.69 -27.84
C PRO A 251 7.51 1.52 -27.65
N ILE A 252 6.21 1.78 -27.84
CA ILE A 252 5.15 0.80 -27.62
C ILE A 252 4.57 0.25 -28.92
N VAL A 253 5.11 0.66 -30.07
CA VAL A 253 4.74 0.07 -31.36
C VAL A 253 5.16 -1.40 -31.35
N ARG A 254 4.26 -2.26 -31.82
CA ARG A 254 4.47 -3.69 -31.98
C ARG A 254 4.22 -4.06 -33.44
N GLU A 255 4.82 -5.15 -33.88
CA GLU A 255 4.71 -5.67 -35.25
C GLU A 255 4.10 -7.06 -35.23
N SER A 256 3.18 -7.34 -36.16
CA SER A 256 2.57 -8.66 -36.29
C SER A 256 3.55 -9.71 -36.81
N ASN A 257 3.48 -10.90 -36.18
CA ASN A 257 4.34 -12.02 -36.51
C ASN A 257 3.86 -12.80 -37.77
N ALA A 258 4.45 -13.96 -38.04
CA ALA A 258 4.11 -14.81 -39.18
C ALA A 258 2.65 -15.31 -39.18
N GLU A 259 2.03 -15.44 -38.02
CA GLU A 259 0.60 -15.77 -37.85
C GLU A 259 -0.30 -14.53 -37.88
N GLY A 260 0.25 -13.35 -38.19
CA GLY A 260 -0.46 -12.08 -38.20
C GLY A 260 -0.92 -11.65 -36.80
N ARG A 261 -0.27 -12.12 -35.74
CA ARG A 261 -0.67 -11.88 -34.34
C ARG A 261 0.24 -10.88 -33.64
N VAL A 262 -0.34 -10.07 -32.76
CA VAL A 262 0.35 -9.19 -31.81
C VAL A 262 -0.29 -9.32 -30.44
N ALA A 263 0.52 -9.48 -29.39
CA ALA A 263 0.02 -9.36 -28.02
C ALA A 263 -0.14 -7.88 -27.64
N LEU A 264 -1.36 -7.49 -27.24
CA LEU A 264 -1.68 -6.16 -26.69
C LEU A 264 -2.38 -6.32 -25.34
N PRO A 265 -1.68 -6.80 -24.30
CA PRO A 265 -2.28 -7.11 -23.00
C PRO A 265 -2.48 -5.82 -22.18
N TYR A 266 -3.28 -4.90 -22.70
CA TYR A 266 -3.48 -3.54 -22.16
C TYR A 266 -4.96 -3.19 -21.91
N PHE A 267 -5.86 -4.14 -22.15
CA PHE A 267 -7.32 -3.98 -22.08
C PHE A 267 -7.94 -5.13 -21.32
N ALA A 268 -9.05 -4.88 -20.63
CA ALA A 268 -9.89 -5.87 -19.97
C ALA A 268 -11.14 -6.16 -20.82
N PRO A 269 -11.78 -7.32 -20.63
CA PRO A 269 -13.11 -7.56 -21.19
C PRO A 269 -14.12 -6.48 -20.77
N GLY A 270 -14.97 -6.07 -21.71
CA GLY A 270 -15.91 -4.97 -21.58
C GLY A 270 -15.35 -3.59 -21.94
N ASP A 271 -14.03 -3.45 -22.08
CA ASP A 271 -13.44 -2.20 -22.54
C ASP A 271 -13.80 -1.90 -24.02
N ARG A 272 -13.80 -0.62 -24.38
CA ARG A 272 -13.73 -0.17 -25.77
C ARG A 272 -12.32 0.30 -26.10
N ALA A 273 -11.70 -0.32 -27.08
CA ALA A 273 -10.36 -0.01 -27.54
C ALA A 273 -10.39 0.80 -28.84
N ALA A 274 -9.44 1.73 -28.98
CA ALA A 274 -9.03 2.28 -30.26
C ALA A 274 -7.57 1.92 -30.47
N LEU A 275 -7.26 1.28 -31.59
CA LEU A 275 -5.93 0.86 -32.00
C LEU A 275 -5.49 1.74 -33.17
N TYR A 276 -4.22 2.14 -33.17
CA TYR A 276 -3.61 2.72 -34.36
C TYR A 276 -2.84 1.64 -35.08
N ILE A 277 -3.13 1.46 -36.36
CA ILE A 277 -2.63 0.36 -37.18
C ILE A 277 -2.01 0.94 -38.44
N ARG A 278 -0.89 0.37 -38.89
CA ARG A 278 -0.24 0.74 -40.13
C ARG A 278 0.33 -0.48 -40.83
N GLN A 279 -0.06 -0.68 -42.09
CA GLN A 279 0.55 -1.67 -42.99
C GLN A 279 1.94 -1.20 -43.45
N ALA A 280 2.79 -2.08 -43.98
CA ALA A 280 4.18 -1.76 -44.33
C ALA A 280 4.37 -0.46 -45.16
N THR A 281 3.44 -0.17 -46.07
CA THR A 281 3.47 0.99 -46.98
C THR A 281 2.32 1.98 -46.77
N GLY A 282 1.48 1.76 -45.75
CA GLY A 282 0.27 2.54 -45.52
C GLY A 282 0.44 3.71 -44.55
N GLU A 283 -0.60 4.53 -44.45
CA GLU A 283 -0.76 5.51 -43.38
C GLU A 283 -1.25 4.86 -42.08
N TRP A 284 -1.15 5.59 -40.98
CA TRP A 284 -1.75 5.14 -39.71
C TRP A 284 -3.26 5.33 -39.75
N GLU A 285 -4.00 4.26 -39.45
CA GLU A 285 -5.45 4.24 -39.38
C GLU A 285 -5.94 3.92 -37.97
N THR A 286 -7.10 4.45 -37.60
CA THR A 286 -7.75 4.13 -36.32
C THR A 286 -8.74 3.00 -36.50
N HIS A 287 -8.59 1.94 -35.69
CA HIS A 287 -9.54 0.84 -35.63
C HIS A 287 -10.15 0.75 -34.23
N ASN A 288 -11.48 0.80 -34.16
CA ASN A 288 -12.20 0.66 -32.89
C ASN A 288 -12.66 -0.78 -32.70
N ALA A 289 -12.48 -1.31 -31.50
CA ALA A 289 -12.90 -2.66 -31.13
C ALA A 289 -13.57 -2.67 -29.75
N SER A 290 -14.54 -3.55 -29.56
CA SER A 290 -15.02 -3.93 -28.23
C SER A 290 -14.23 -5.15 -27.78
N ILE A 291 -13.74 -5.13 -26.55
CA ILE A 291 -12.97 -6.24 -25.99
C ILE A 291 -13.95 -7.19 -25.30
N ASP A 292 -14.03 -8.43 -25.76
CA ASP A 292 -14.84 -9.47 -25.15
C ASP A 292 -13.96 -10.48 -24.38
N ASP A 293 -14.58 -11.54 -23.86
CA ASP A 293 -13.90 -12.58 -23.09
C ASP A 293 -13.12 -13.59 -23.96
N SER A 294 -13.09 -13.44 -25.29
CA SER A 294 -12.41 -14.39 -26.18
C SER A 294 -10.89 -14.32 -26.10
N GLY A 295 -10.34 -13.20 -25.62
CA GLY A 295 -8.90 -12.93 -25.62
C GLY A 295 -8.31 -12.65 -27.01
N GLU A 296 -9.14 -12.48 -28.05
CA GLU A 296 -8.69 -12.20 -29.40
C GLU A 296 -9.55 -11.15 -30.11
N VAL A 297 -8.92 -10.15 -30.73
CA VAL A 297 -9.57 -9.21 -31.67
C VAL A 297 -9.09 -9.52 -33.08
N VAL A 298 -10.01 -9.77 -34.00
CA VAL A 298 -9.68 -9.98 -35.42
C VAL A 298 -9.89 -8.68 -36.19
N VAL A 299 -8.83 -8.18 -36.82
CA VAL A 299 -8.86 -6.98 -37.68
C VAL A 299 -8.65 -7.40 -39.13
N ARG A 300 -9.64 -7.17 -39.98
CA ARG A 300 -9.54 -7.37 -41.43
C ARG A 300 -9.02 -6.10 -42.09
N LEU A 301 -7.89 -6.22 -42.76
CA LEU A 301 -7.24 -5.14 -43.49
C LEU A 301 -7.75 -5.10 -44.93
N PRO A 302 -7.87 -3.91 -45.53
CA PRO A 302 -8.13 -3.79 -46.96
C PRO A 302 -6.96 -4.33 -47.76
N ASP A 303 -7.22 -4.81 -48.98
CA ASP A 303 -6.16 -5.23 -49.90
C ASP A 303 -5.22 -4.06 -50.19
N SER A 304 -3.92 -4.31 -50.11
CA SER A 304 -2.89 -3.34 -50.50
C SER A 304 -3.00 -3.08 -52.00
N THR A 305 -3.45 -1.88 -52.37
CA THR A 305 -3.46 -1.40 -53.76
C THR A 305 -2.06 -1.19 -54.29
#